data_AF-H9LV30-F1
#
_entry.id   AF-H9LV30-F1
#
_cell.length_a   1.000
_cell.length_b   1.000
_cell.length_c   1.000
_cell.angle_alpha   90.00
_cell.angle_beta   90.00
_cell.angle_gamma   90.00
#
_symmetry.space_group_name_H-M   'P 1'
#
loop_
_entity.id
_entity.type
_entity.pdbx_description
1 polymer ?
#
loop_
_entity_poly.entity_id
_entity_poly.type
_entity_poly.pdbx_seq_one_letter_code
_entity_poly.pdbx_strand_id
1 'polypeptide(L)'
;SGNDVAIKEGDLVKRTGSIVDVPVGKALPGRVVDALGVPIDGKGALQVEYAERRRVEAKAPGIIERKSVHEPLQTGLKAVDSLVPIGRGQRELIIGDRQTGKTAIAIDIISNQKRSHRPAGTSDSVYRVHVAIGQKRSTVAQLVQIPPEADALEYSVINAATASDPAPLQFLAPYSGCAMGEYSRDNGMHALIIYDDPSKQAVAYRQMSLSLRRPPGREAFPGDVFYSHSRLSER
;
A
#
# COMPACT_ATOMS: atom_id res chain seq x y z
N SER A 1 8.38 15.12 -5.92
CA SER A 1 9.73 15.04 -6.50
C SER A 1 10.70 14.56 -5.43
N GLY A 2 11.23 13.34 -5.57
CA GLY A 2 12.14 12.73 -4.57
C GLY A 2 13.62 12.74 -4.96
N ASN A 3 13.99 13.35 -6.08
CA ASN A 3 15.35 13.29 -6.60
C ASN A 3 16.25 14.35 -5.93
N ASP A 4 17.20 13.90 -5.13
CA ASP A 4 18.20 14.71 -4.43
C ASP A 4 19.22 15.36 -5.37
N VAL A 5 19.43 14.79 -6.56
CA VAL A 5 20.34 15.33 -7.60
C VAL A 5 19.93 16.72 -8.08
N ALA A 6 18.63 17.07 -8.00
CA ALA A 6 18.12 18.37 -8.40
C ALA A 6 18.26 19.44 -7.32
N ILE A 7 18.60 19.07 -6.08
CA ILE A 7 18.67 19.97 -4.93
C ILE A 7 20.11 20.50 -4.81
N LYS A 8 20.24 21.82 -4.66
CA LYS A 8 21.53 22.50 -4.48
C LYS A 8 21.58 23.27 -3.17
N GLU A 9 22.79 23.46 -2.67
CA GLU A 9 23.01 24.36 -1.53
C GLU A 9 22.55 25.78 -1.90
N GLY A 10 21.77 26.39 -1.02
CA GLY A 10 21.19 27.72 -1.24
C GLY A 10 19.81 27.72 -1.90
N ASP A 11 19.25 26.57 -2.30
CA ASP A 11 17.90 26.50 -2.85
C ASP A 11 16.83 26.96 -1.83
N LEU A 12 15.85 27.72 -2.33
CA LEU A 12 14.75 28.22 -1.51
C LEU A 12 13.78 27.10 -1.14
N VAL A 13 13.71 26.77 0.15
CA VAL A 13 12.74 25.82 0.69
C VAL A 13 11.52 26.56 1.22
N LYS A 14 10.32 26.16 0.78
CA LYS A 14 9.04 26.68 1.28
C LYS A 14 8.32 25.59 2.06
N ARG A 15 7.72 25.98 3.19
CA ARG A 15 6.82 25.10 3.95
C ARG A 15 5.49 24.98 3.21
N THR A 16 4.96 23.77 3.10
CA THR A 16 3.63 23.52 2.52
C THR A 16 2.50 23.86 3.50
N GLY A 17 2.81 23.91 4.81
CA GLY A 17 1.81 24.14 5.87
C GLY A 17 0.92 22.91 6.17
N SER A 18 1.12 21.81 5.44
CA SER A 18 0.41 20.55 5.63
C SER A 18 1.34 19.46 6.18
N ILE A 19 0.76 18.56 6.99
CA ILE A 19 1.38 17.27 7.30
C ILE A 19 1.31 16.41 6.03
N VAL A 20 2.26 15.49 5.85
CA VAL A 20 2.30 14.58 4.68
C VAL A 20 0.95 13.91 4.47
N ASP A 21 0.36 14.15 3.29
CA ASP A 21 -0.94 13.64 2.88
C ASP A 21 -0.89 13.09 1.44
N VAL A 22 -1.84 12.22 1.12
CA VAL A 22 -2.00 11.58 -0.20
C VAL A 22 -3.44 11.74 -0.68
N PRO A 23 -3.68 11.79 -2.01
CA PRO A 23 -5.03 11.69 -2.51
C PRO A 23 -5.57 10.30 -2.19
N VAL A 24 -6.83 10.24 -1.80
CA VAL A 24 -7.60 9.02 -1.59
C VAL A 24 -8.96 9.22 -2.24
N GLY A 25 -9.71 8.14 -2.46
CA GLY A 25 -11.07 8.22 -2.97
C GLY A 25 -11.29 7.54 -4.30
N LYS A 26 -12.44 7.85 -4.90
CA LYS A 26 -12.95 7.18 -6.12
C LYS A 26 -12.15 7.50 -7.38
N ALA A 27 -11.24 8.48 -7.33
CA ALA A 27 -10.35 8.80 -8.45
C ALA A 27 -9.19 7.80 -8.63
N LEU A 28 -8.90 6.95 -7.63
CA LEU A 28 -7.73 6.09 -7.62
C LEU A 28 -7.89 4.68 -8.22
N PRO A 29 -9.04 3.99 -8.14
CA PRO A 29 -9.22 2.69 -8.78
C PRO A 29 -8.80 2.71 -10.26
N GLY A 30 -8.09 1.67 -10.71
CA GLY A 30 -7.55 1.59 -12.06
C GLY A 30 -6.27 2.41 -12.30
N ARG A 31 -5.74 3.08 -11.28
CA ARG A 31 -4.56 3.93 -11.38
C ARG A 31 -3.31 3.29 -10.79
N VAL A 32 -2.16 3.70 -11.33
CA VAL A 32 -0.84 3.47 -10.73
C VAL A 32 -0.31 4.81 -10.25
N VAL A 33 0.01 4.90 -8.97
CA VAL A 33 0.49 6.12 -8.32
C VAL A 33 1.80 5.87 -7.60
N ASP A 34 2.61 6.91 -7.43
CA ASP A 34 3.81 6.87 -6.59
C ASP A 34 3.46 6.96 -5.09
N ALA A 35 4.49 6.94 -4.24
CA ALA A 35 4.33 7.05 -2.78
C ALA A 35 3.72 8.37 -2.29
N LEU A 36 3.63 9.40 -3.13
CA LEU A 36 2.97 10.69 -2.84
C LEU A 36 1.56 10.77 -3.46
N GLY A 37 1.12 9.70 -4.13
CA GLY A 37 -0.14 9.60 -4.84
C GLY A 37 -0.16 10.34 -6.19
N VAL A 38 1.01 10.64 -6.75
CA VAL A 38 1.13 11.22 -8.09
C VAL A 38 0.96 10.09 -9.12
N PRO A 39 0.07 10.21 -10.11
CA PRO A 39 -0.07 9.19 -11.14
C PRO A 39 1.20 9.00 -11.98
N ILE A 40 1.56 7.74 -12.21
CA ILE A 40 2.72 7.32 -13.00
C ILE A 40 2.34 6.32 -14.11
N ASP A 41 1.04 6.13 -14.35
CA ASP A 41 0.49 5.23 -15.37
C ASP A 41 0.35 5.85 -16.76
N GLY A 42 0.68 7.13 -16.93
CA GLY A 42 0.51 7.84 -18.19
C GLY A 42 -0.95 8.16 -18.56
N LYS A 43 -1.93 7.88 -17.69
CA LYS A 43 -3.36 8.14 -17.93
C LYS A 43 -3.79 9.59 -17.59
N GLY A 44 -2.84 10.51 -17.45
CA GLY A 44 -3.08 11.90 -17.06
C GLY A 44 -3.28 12.09 -15.54
N ALA A 45 -3.75 13.27 -15.14
CA ALA A 45 -3.98 13.60 -13.73
C ALA A 45 -5.13 12.77 -13.09
N LEU A 46 -5.21 12.76 -11.76
CA LEU A 46 -6.40 12.25 -11.06
C LEU A 46 -7.55 13.24 -11.24
N GLN A 47 -8.79 12.73 -11.30
CA GLN A 47 -9.99 13.55 -11.26
C GLN A 47 -10.16 14.14 -9.86
N VAL A 48 -9.87 15.43 -9.72
CA VAL A 48 -9.78 16.09 -8.41
C VAL A 48 -11.12 16.16 -7.69
N GLU A 49 -12.26 16.22 -8.41
CA GLU A 49 -13.59 16.19 -7.78
C GLU A 49 -13.92 14.86 -7.08
N TYR A 50 -13.19 13.79 -7.39
CA TYR A 50 -13.36 12.46 -6.79
C TYR A 50 -12.20 12.05 -5.88
N ALA A 51 -11.32 13.00 -5.54
CA ALA A 51 -10.18 12.80 -4.67
C ALA A 51 -10.26 13.73 -3.45
N GLU A 52 -10.12 13.17 -2.26
CA GLU A 52 -9.86 13.93 -1.04
C GLU A 52 -8.43 13.67 -0.57
N ARG A 53 -7.87 14.55 0.28
CA ARG A 53 -6.52 14.34 0.82
C ARG A 53 -6.59 13.85 2.25
N ARG A 54 -5.86 12.78 2.55
CA ARG A 54 -5.74 12.22 3.90
C ARG A 54 -4.29 12.10 4.32
N ARG A 55 -4.05 12.35 5.61
CA ARG A 55 -2.74 12.19 6.23
C ARG A 55 -2.31 10.72 6.15
N VAL A 56 -1.05 10.51 5.81
CA VAL A 56 -0.47 9.15 5.71
C VAL A 56 -0.23 8.52 7.09
N GLU A 57 -0.14 9.33 8.15
CA GLU A 57 0.04 8.90 9.54
C GLU A 57 -1.23 9.14 10.37
N ALA A 58 -2.31 8.43 10.04
CA ALA A 58 -3.51 8.41 10.87
C ALA A 58 -3.30 7.52 12.11
N LYS A 59 -3.99 7.86 13.20
CA LYS A 59 -4.05 7.00 14.39
C LYS A 59 -4.95 5.80 14.09
N ALA A 60 -4.50 4.60 14.46
CA ALA A 60 -5.30 3.39 14.35
C ALA A 60 -6.60 3.47 15.17
N PRO A 61 -7.68 2.81 14.73
CA PRO A 61 -8.93 2.74 15.50
C PRO A 61 -8.70 2.14 16.88
N GLY A 62 -9.34 2.73 17.90
CA GLY A 62 -9.28 2.27 19.29
C GLY A 62 -10.04 0.95 19.50
N ILE A 63 -9.93 0.37 20.70
CA ILE A 63 -10.56 -0.92 21.03
C ILE A 63 -12.08 -0.87 20.83
N ILE A 64 -12.74 0.23 21.24
CA ILE A 64 -14.20 0.40 21.18
C ILE A 64 -14.71 0.51 19.73
N GLU A 65 -13.88 0.99 18.82
CA GLU A 65 -14.24 1.19 17.40
C GLU A 65 -14.08 -0.11 16.59
N ARG A 66 -13.48 -1.15 17.17
CA ARG A 66 -13.24 -2.44 16.52
C ARG A 66 -14.37 -3.43 16.80
N LYS A 67 -14.62 -4.31 15.84
CA LYS A 67 -15.49 -5.48 15.98
C LYS A 67 -14.70 -6.76 15.73
N SER A 68 -15.12 -7.87 16.31
CA SER A 68 -14.53 -9.19 16.02
C SER A 68 -14.61 -9.49 14.53
N VAL A 69 -13.56 -10.09 13.98
CA VAL A 69 -13.55 -10.58 12.59
C VAL A 69 -14.53 -11.75 12.49
N HIS A 70 -15.55 -11.62 11.63
CA HIS A 70 -16.63 -12.61 11.47
C HIS A 70 -17.02 -12.87 10.00
N GLU A 71 -16.55 -12.05 9.06
CA GLU A 71 -16.81 -12.23 7.63
C GLU A 71 -15.56 -12.76 6.93
N PRO A 72 -15.67 -13.78 6.06
CA PRO A 72 -14.52 -14.28 5.33
C PRO A 72 -14.09 -13.33 4.22
N LEU A 73 -12.77 -13.24 4.00
CA LEU A 73 -12.16 -12.73 2.79
C LEU A 73 -11.71 -13.93 1.94
N GLN A 74 -12.55 -14.32 0.98
CA GLN A 74 -12.29 -15.47 0.11
C GLN A 74 -11.05 -15.23 -0.76
N THR A 75 -10.00 -16.02 -0.59
CA THR A 75 -8.75 -15.88 -1.36
C THR A 75 -8.87 -16.49 -2.75
N GLY A 76 -9.74 -17.49 -2.92
CA GLY A 76 -9.85 -18.29 -4.14
C GLY A 76 -8.83 -19.41 -4.21
N LEU A 77 -7.94 -19.51 -3.21
CA LEU A 77 -6.91 -20.53 -3.10
C LEU A 77 -7.40 -21.60 -2.14
N LYS A 78 -7.74 -22.78 -2.67
CA LYS A 78 -8.29 -23.89 -1.86
C LYS A 78 -7.47 -24.20 -0.60
N ALA A 79 -6.14 -24.20 -0.72
CA ALA A 79 -5.25 -24.47 0.40
C ALA A 79 -5.37 -23.40 1.50
N VAL A 80 -5.48 -22.12 1.14
CA VAL A 80 -5.63 -21.02 2.09
C VAL A 80 -7.04 -21.01 2.66
N ASP A 81 -8.06 -20.99 1.81
CA ASP A 81 -9.46 -20.89 2.26
C ASP A 81 -9.91 -22.09 3.12
N SER A 82 -9.29 -23.27 2.98
CA SER A 82 -9.64 -24.46 3.77
C SER A 82 -8.79 -24.62 5.04
N LEU A 83 -7.50 -24.29 4.99
CA LEU A 83 -6.56 -24.60 6.09
C LEU A 83 -6.22 -23.35 6.94
N VAL A 84 -6.17 -22.18 6.31
CA VAL A 84 -5.79 -20.90 6.93
C VAL A 84 -6.75 -19.81 6.44
N PRO A 85 -8.05 -19.89 6.77
CA PRO A 85 -9.04 -18.94 6.28
C PRO A 85 -8.71 -17.52 6.76
N ILE A 86 -8.84 -16.56 5.86
CA ILE A 86 -8.58 -15.14 6.14
C ILE A 86 -9.92 -14.42 6.31
N GLY A 87 -10.09 -13.65 7.38
CA GLY A 87 -11.28 -12.82 7.60
C GLY A 87 -11.09 -11.35 7.21
N ARG A 88 -12.19 -10.64 6.96
CA ARG A 88 -12.20 -9.19 6.71
C ARG A 88 -11.81 -8.44 7.98
N GLY A 89 -10.69 -7.72 7.94
CA GLY A 89 -10.08 -7.07 9.10
C GLY A 89 -8.98 -7.89 9.78
N GLN A 90 -8.68 -9.09 9.27
CA GLN A 90 -7.51 -9.87 9.69
C GLN A 90 -6.24 -9.39 9.00
N ARG A 91 -5.09 -9.66 9.63
CA ARG A 91 -3.76 -9.41 9.08
C ARG A 91 -3.07 -10.76 8.93
N GLU A 92 -2.79 -11.13 7.69
CA GLU A 92 -2.21 -12.43 7.37
C GLU A 92 -0.82 -12.25 6.75
N LEU A 93 0.17 -12.97 7.27
CA LEU A 93 1.55 -12.87 6.81
C LEU A 93 1.83 -13.93 5.74
N ILE A 94 2.14 -13.48 4.52
CA ILE A 94 2.65 -14.34 3.45
C ILE A 94 4.20 -14.33 3.52
N ILE A 95 4.79 -15.35 4.14
CA ILE A 95 6.24 -15.49 4.30
C ILE A 95 6.79 -16.65 3.47
N GLY A 96 8.01 -16.52 3.00
CA GLY A 96 8.73 -17.56 2.28
C GLY A 96 9.94 -17.00 1.53
N ASP A 97 10.76 -17.88 0.98
CA ASP A 97 11.98 -17.50 0.27
C ASP A 97 11.70 -16.75 -1.04
N ARG A 98 12.77 -16.23 -1.64
CA ARG A 98 12.66 -15.59 -2.96
C ARG A 98 12.11 -16.60 -3.98
N GLN A 99 11.27 -16.13 -4.91
CA GLN A 99 10.67 -16.94 -5.98
C GLN A 99 9.73 -18.08 -5.53
N THR A 100 9.23 -18.06 -4.29
CA THR A 100 8.21 -19.02 -3.81
C THR A 100 6.76 -18.66 -4.16
N GLY A 101 6.53 -17.73 -5.08
CA GLY A 101 5.18 -17.37 -5.54
C GLY A 101 4.39 -16.39 -4.67
N LYS A 102 5.00 -15.73 -3.68
CA LYS A 102 4.31 -14.76 -2.79
C LYS A 102 3.51 -13.68 -3.55
N THR A 103 4.13 -13.06 -4.55
CA THR A 103 3.46 -12.04 -5.37
C THR A 103 2.33 -12.65 -6.21
N ALA A 104 2.51 -13.87 -6.74
CA ALA A 104 1.46 -14.56 -7.49
C ALA A 104 0.24 -14.85 -6.61
N ILE A 105 0.46 -15.38 -5.40
CA ILE A 105 -0.59 -15.57 -4.38
C ILE A 105 -1.33 -14.25 -4.12
N ALA A 106 -0.60 -13.15 -3.92
CA ALA A 106 -1.22 -11.86 -3.65
C ALA A 106 -2.06 -11.33 -4.83
N ILE A 107 -1.58 -11.52 -6.07
CA ILE A 107 -2.34 -11.17 -7.28
C ILE A 107 -3.61 -12.02 -7.38
N ASP A 108 -3.51 -13.33 -7.14
CA ASP A 108 -4.64 -14.24 -7.21
C ASP A 108 -5.72 -13.85 -6.18
N ILE A 109 -5.31 -13.48 -4.96
CA ILE A 109 -6.22 -12.97 -3.93
C ILE A 109 -6.93 -11.70 -4.42
N ILE A 110 -6.18 -10.72 -4.96
CA ILE A 110 -6.75 -9.47 -5.50
C ILE A 110 -7.74 -9.77 -6.62
N SER A 111 -7.37 -10.64 -7.55
CA SER A 111 -8.20 -11.05 -8.70
C SER A 111 -9.48 -11.75 -8.25
N ASN A 112 -9.40 -12.64 -7.26
CA ASN A 112 -10.56 -13.39 -6.76
C ASN A 112 -11.62 -12.49 -6.12
N GLN A 113 -11.24 -11.33 -5.58
CA GLN A 113 -12.19 -10.36 -5.05
C GLN A 113 -13.16 -9.80 -6.10
N LYS A 114 -12.94 -10.04 -7.40
CA LYS A 114 -13.91 -9.75 -8.47
C LYS A 114 -15.21 -10.53 -8.27
N ARG A 115 -15.15 -11.78 -7.80
CA ARG A 115 -16.35 -12.62 -7.62
C ARG A 115 -17.30 -12.06 -6.55
N SER A 116 -16.77 -11.28 -5.62
CA SER A 116 -17.52 -10.57 -4.58
C SER A 116 -18.01 -9.18 -5.02
N HIS A 117 -17.63 -8.71 -6.23
CA HIS A 117 -18.07 -7.40 -6.72
C HIS A 117 -19.54 -7.45 -7.16
N ARG A 118 -20.41 -7.07 -6.23
CA ARG A 118 -21.68 -6.40 -6.54
C ARG A 118 -21.36 -4.98 -7.08
N PRO A 119 -22.32 -4.27 -7.71
CA PRO A 119 -22.08 -2.96 -8.29
C PRO A 119 -21.33 -2.00 -7.34
N ALA A 120 -20.45 -1.15 -7.90
CA ALA A 120 -19.67 -0.19 -7.16
C ALA A 120 -20.57 0.66 -6.22
N GLY A 121 -20.20 0.74 -4.93
CA GLY A 121 -21.00 1.43 -3.92
C GLY A 121 -21.93 0.54 -3.08
N THR A 122 -21.90 -0.78 -3.28
CA THR A 122 -22.51 -1.74 -2.35
C THR A 122 -21.56 -2.06 -1.19
N SER A 123 -22.11 -2.26 0.01
CA SER A 123 -21.36 -2.51 1.25
C SER A 123 -20.45 -3.74 1.21
N ASP A 124 -20.62 -4.63 0.23
CA ASP A 124 -19.88 -5.88 0.09
C ASP A 124 -18.67 -5.77 -0.87
N SER A 125 -18.49 -4.62 -1.53
CA SER A 125 -17.35 -4.39 -2.42
C SER A 125 -16.04 -4.25 -1.64
N VAL A 126 -14.99 -4.91 -2.14
CA VAL A 126 -13.64 -4.88 -1.56
C VAL A 126 -12.73 -3.99 -2.42
N TYR A 127 -12.35 -2.84 -1.88
CA TYR A 127 -11.37 -1.92 -2.44
C TYR A 127 -9.96 -2.50 -2.27
N ARG A 128 -9.16 -2.54 -3.35
CA ARG A 128 -7.90 -3.28 -3.35
C ARG A 128 -6.73 -2.31 -3.50
N VAL A 129 -5.71 -2.46 -2.69
CA VAL A 129 -4.48 -1.68 -2.77
C VAL A 129 -3.29 -2.64 -2.83
N HIS A 130 -2.51 -2.56 -3.89
CA HIS A 130 -1.25 -3.27 -4.01
C HIS A 130 -0.09 -2.28 -3.86
N VAL A 131 0.68 -2.41 -2.79
CA VAL A 131 1.83 -1.56 -2.50
C VAL A 131 3.11 -2.28 -2.92
N ALA A 132 3.70 -1.86 -4.04
CA ALA A 132 4.98 -2.37 -4.53
C ALA A 132 6.14 -1.54 -3.94
N ILE A 133 6.93 -2.16 -3.06
CA ILE A 133 8.01 -1.52 -2.29
C ILE A 133 9.35 -2.10 -2.76
N GLY A 134 10.23 -1.25 -3.27
CA GLY A 134 11.54 -1.65 -3.79
C GLY A 134 11.47 -2.75 -4.87
N GLN A 135 10.35 -2.87 -5.58
CA GLN A 135 10.20 -3.82 -6.69
C GLN A 135 10.87 -3.26 -7.95
N LYS A 136 11.27 -4.15 -8.86
CA LYS A 136 11.77 -3.72 -10.18
C LYS A 136 10.61 -3.08 -10.95
N ARG A 137 10.89 -2.01 -11.71
CA ARG A 137 9.90 -1.39 -12.60
C ARG A 137 9.25 -2.39 -13.56
N SER A 138 10.02 -3.34 -14.09
CA SER A 138 9.51 -4.41 -14.95
C SER A 138 8.50 -5.31 -14.24
N THR A 139 8.72 -5.61 -12.95
CA THR A 139 7.78 -6.39 -12.14
C THR A 139 6.49 -5.62 -11.92
N VAL A 140 6.56 -4.31 -11.61
CA VAL A 140 5.37 -3.46 -11.50
C VAL A 140 4.63 -3.36 -12.84
N ALA A 141 5.34 -3.21 -13.95
CA ALA A 141 4.72 -3.18 -15.27
C ALA A 141 3.97 -4.49 -15.60
N GLN A 142 4.52 -5.65 -15.22
CA GLN A 142 3.84 -6.94 -15.35
C GLN A 142 2.54 -7.00 -14.54
N LEU A 143 2.50 -6.40 -13.34
CA LEU A 143 1.28 -6.28 -12.54
C LEU A 143 0.21 -5.42 -13.24
N VAL A 144 0.64 -4.33 -13.89
CA VAL A 144 -0.27 -3.42 -14.63
C VAL A 144 -0.80 -4.08 -15.90
N GLN A 145 -0.03 -5.00 -16.50
CA GLN A 145 -0.40 -5.73 -17.71
C GLN A 145 -1.32 -6.93 -17.45
N ILE A 146 -1.71 -7.20 -16.20
CA ILE A 146 -2.72 -8.22 -15.91
C ILE A 146 -3.96 -7.89 -16.76
N PRO A 147 -4.42 -8.82 -17.62
CA PRO A 147 -5.41 -8.52 -18.64
C PRO A 147 -6.66 -7.85 -18.07
N PRO A 148 -7.21 -6.84 -18.75
CA PRO A 148 -8.48 -6.22 -18.36
C PRO A 148 -9.60 -7.23 -18.15
N GLU A 149 -9.60 -8.35 -18.88
CA GLU A 149 -10.55 -9.47 -18.74
C GLU A 149 -10.61 -10.04 -17.30
N ALA A 150 -9.54 -9.89 -16.52
CA ALA A 150 -9.51 -10.23 -15.11
C ALA A 150 -10.25 -9.22 -14.20
N ASP A 151 -10.67 -8.04 -14.70
CA ASP A 151 -11.16 -6.83 -14.00
C ASP A 151 -10.48 -6.57 -12.63
N ALA A 152 -9.26 -7.07 -12.46
CA ALA A 152 -8.56 -7.03 -11.19
C ALA A 152 -8.14 -5.60 -10.88
N LEU A 153 -7.71 -4.86 -11.91
CA LEU A 153 -7.19 -3.51 -11.78
C LEU A 153 -8.26 -2.42 -11.77
N GLU A 154 -9.44 -2.63 -12.37
CA GLU A 154 -10.51 -1.61 -12.41
C GLU A 154 -10.88 -1.13 -11.00
N TYR A 155 -10.83 -2.03 -10.02
CA TYR A 155 -11.14 -1.76 -8.61
C TYR A 155 -9.91 -1.81 -7.69
N SER A 156 -8.71 -1.80 -8.28
CA SER A 156 -7.45 -1.78 -7.53
C SER A 156 -6.66 -0.51 -7.78
N VAL A 157 -5.89 -0.12 -6.78
CA VAL A 157 -4.85 0.89 -6.89
C VAL A 157 -3.50 0.20 -6.76
N ILE A 158 -2.57 0.48 -7.66
CA ILE A 158 -1.17 0.12 -7.46
C ILE A 158 -0.44 1.36 -6.95
N ASN A 159 0.07 1.28 -5.73
CA ASN A 159 0.98 2.27 -5.17
C ASN A 159 2.41 1.73 -5.31
N ALA A 160 3.24 2.38 -6.12
CA ALA A 160 4.56 1.89 -6.48
C ALA A 160 5.66 2.85 -6.04
N ALA A 161 6.54 2.36 -5.17
CA ALA A 161 7.86 2.90 -4.93
C ALA A 161 8.88 1.83 -5.29
N THR A 162 9.42 1.92 -6.50
CA THR A 162 10.31 0.94 -7.11
C THR A 162 11.73 1.00 -6.57
N ALA A 163 12.55 0.00 -6.92
CA ALA A 163 13.95 -0.07 -6.49
C ALA A 163 14.81 1.12 -6.96
N SER A 164 14.38 1.83 -8.03
CA SER A 164 15.05 3.04 -8.50
C SER A 164 14.64 4.30 -7.73
N ASP A 165 13.59 4.22 -6.92
CA ASP A 165 13.08 5.37 -6.20
C ASP A 165 13.85 5.55 -4.88
N PRO A 166 14.00 6.80 -4.40
CA PRO A 166 14.68 7.10 -3.14
C PRO A 166 14.11 6.33 -1.93
N ALA A 167 14.97 6.02 -0.97
CA ALA A 167 14.59 5.34 0.27
C ALA A 167 13.40 6.00 1.01
N PRO A 168 13.29 7.34 1.09
CA PRO A 168 12.10 7.98 1.66
C PRO A 168 10.77 7.60 0.99
N LEU A 169 10.74 7.44 -0.34
CA LEU A 169 9.53 7.04 -1.05
C LEU A 169 9.21 5.56 -0.79
N GLN A 170 10.23 4.69 -0.79
CA GLN A 170 10.05 3.27 -0.46
C GLN A 170 9.54 3.08 0.98
N PHE A 171 10.04 3.87 1.93
CA PHE A 171 9.57 3.86 3.31
C PHE A 171 8.13 4.36 3.44
N LEU A 172 7.78 5.41 2.70
CA LEU A 172 6.47 6.08 2.76
C LEU A 172 5.36 5.28 2.08
N ALA A 173 5.67 4.55 1.00
CA ALA A 173 4.67 3.90 0.16
C ALA A 173 3.63 3.06 0.95
N PRO A 174 4.01 2.25 1.96
CA PRO A 174 3.03 1.49 2.74
C PRO A 174 2.05 2.37 3.52
N TYR A 175 2.51 3.49 4.07
CA TYR A 175 1.64 4.44 4.77
C TYR A 175 0.65 5.13 3.83
N SER A 176 1.12 5.47 2.63
CA SER A 176 0.28 6.03 1.58
C SER A 176 -0.76 5.02 1.09
N GLY A 177 -0.35 3.77 0.85
CA GLY A 177 -1.28 2.70 0.47
C GLY A 177 -2.29 2.38 1.57
N CYS A 178 -1.86 2.42 2.83
CA CYS A 178 -2.74 2.30 3.99
C CYS A 178 -3.81 3.40 3.98
N ALA A 179 -3.44 4.67 3.84
CA ALA A 179 -4.40 5.78 3.77
C ALA A 179 -5.40 5.62 2.61
N MET A 180 -4.97 5.10 1.46
CA MET A 180 -5.87 4.80 0.33
C MET A 180 -6.89 3.70 0.67
N GLY A 181 -6.50 2.67 1.42
CA GLY A 181 -7.41 1.63 1.88
C GLY A 181 -8.32 2.09 3.04
N GLU A 182 -7.82 2.96 3.92
CA GLU A 182 -8.60 3.56 5.02
C GLU A 182 -9.77 4.39 4.51
N TYR A 183 -9.66 4.99 3.31
CA TYR A 183 -10.81 5.63 2.66
C TYR A 183 -11.99 4.66 2.53
N SER A 184 -11.75 3.42 2.11
CA SER A 184 -12.81 2.42 1.99
C SER A 184 -13.36 2.02 3.36
N ARG A 185 -12.47 1.72 4.31
CA ARG A 185 -12.80 1.35 5.70
C ARG A 185 -13.72 2.38 6.36
N ASP A 186 -13.35 3.66 6.25
CA ASP A 186 -14.03 4.76 6.96
C ASP A 186 -15.34 5.18 6.28
N ASN A 187 -15.58 4.71 5.05
CA ASN A 187 -16.83 4.94 4.31
C ASN A 187 -17.74 3.69 4.29
N GLY A 188 -17.57 2.77 5.24
CA GLY A 188 -18.44 1.61 5.40
C GLY A 188 -18.28 0.52 4.32
N MET A 189 -17.16 0.54 3.60
CA MET A 189 -16.78 -0.46 2.60
C MET A 189 -15.61 -1.30 3.12
N HIS A 190 -15.27 -2.37 2.40
CA HIS A 190 -14.15 -3.24 2.77
C HIS A 190 -12.88 -2.88 1.99
N ALA A 191 -11.72 -3.17 2.58
CA ALA A 191 -10.43 -3.01 1.93
C ALA A 191 -9.58 -4.28 2.03
N LEU A 192 -8.81 -4.54 0.97
CA LEU A 192 -7.72 -5.50 0.94
C LEU A 192 -6.44 -4.73 0.58
N ILE A 193 -5.42 -4.82 1.42
CA ILE A 193 -4.13 -4.16 1.18
C ILE A 193 -3.05 -5.24 1.17
N ILE A 194 -2.22 -5.22 0.12
CA ILE A 194 -1.03 -6.07 -0.02
C ILE A 194 0.20 -5.18 0.08
N TYR A 195 1.15 -5.54 0.94
CA TYR A 195 2.47 -4.93 1.01
C TYR A 195 3.51 -5.89 0.40
N ASP A 196 4.15 -5.52 -0.71
CA ASP A 196 5.14 -6.34 -1.44
C ASP A 196 6.46 -5.57 -1.65
N ASP A 197 7.42 -5.58 -0.73
CA ASP A 197 7.42 -6.31 0.54
C ASP A 197 7.88 -5.45 1.74
N PRO A 198 7.37 -5.71 2.96
CA PRO A 198 7.76 -4.98 4.18
C PRO A 198 9.24 -5.11 4.53
N SER A 199 9.92 -6.18 4.11
CA SER A 199 11.36 -6.34 4.35
C SER A 199 12.16 -5.24 3.64
N LYS A 200 11.79 -4.89 2.39
CA LYS A 200 12.37 -3.75 1.68
C LYS A 200 12.01 -2.42 2.29
N GLN A 201 10.80 -2.27 2.85
CA GLN A 201 10.46 -1.07 3.62
C GLN A 201 11.39 -0.90 4.82
N ALA A 202 11.66 -1.97 5.58
CA ALA A 202 12.60 -1.94 6.70
C ALA A 202 14.02 -1.57 6.26
N VAL A 203 14.49 -2.11 5.14
CA VAL A 203 15.80 -1.75 4.57
C VAL A 203 15.85 -0.27 4.18
N ALA A 204 14.80 0.28 3.58
CA ALA A 204 14.70 1.70 3.28
C ALA A 204 14.72 2.55 4.56
N TYR A 205 13.99 2.13 5.61
CA TYR A 205 13.99 2.82 6.90
C TYR A 205 15.35 2.80 7.58
N ARG A 206 16.06 1.67 7.48
CA ARG A 206 17.44 1.52 7.93
C ARG A 206 18.37 2.51 7.23
N GLN A 207 18.30 2.58 5.90
CA GLN A 207 19.10 3.51 5.11
C GLN A 207 18.87 4.96 5.57
N MET A 208 17.61 5.38 5.69
CA MET A 208 17.26 6.73 6.16
C MET A 208 17.81 7.01 7.57
N SER A 209 17.66 6.05 8.49
CA SER A 209 18.10 6.20 9.88
C SER A 209 19.61 6.33 10.00
N LEU A 210 20.37 5.53 9.24
CA LEU A 210 21.83 5.59 9.20
C LEU A 210 22.32 6.91 8.57
N SER A 211 21.69 7.38 7.49
CA SER A 211 22.01 8.69 6.89
C SER A 211 21.78 9.85 7.87
N LEU A 212 20.78 9.73 8.76
CA LEU A 212 20.52 10.68 9.83
C LEU A 212 21.39 10.46 11.08
N ARG A 213 22.39 9.56 11.02
CA ARG A 213 23.29 9.19 12.13
C ARG A 213 22.54 8.74 13.39
N ARG A 214 21.37 8.13 13.25
CA ARG A 214 20.67 7.51 14.37
C ARG A 214 21.45 6.26 14.83
N PRO A 215 21.57 6.00 16.13
CA PRO A 215 22.25 4.81 16.63
C PRO A 215 21.60 3.52 16.09
N PRO A 216 22.37 2.63 15.45
CA PRO A 216 21.87 1.34 14.99
C PRO A 216 21.76 0.32 16.13
N GLY A 217 20.80 -0.60 16.00
CA GLY A 217 20.68 -1.79 16.83
C GLY A 217 21.08 -3.06 16.07
N ARG A 218 20.37 -4.17 16.33
CA ARG A 218 20.60 -5.47 15.69
C ARG A 218 20.49 -5.36 14.16
N GLU A 219 21.43 -6.00 13.45
CA GLU A 219 21.49 -6.01 11.97
C GLU A 219 21.48 -4.60 11.33
N ALA A 220 21.97 -3.62 12.09
CA ALA A 220 22.01 -2.20 11.77
C ALA A 220 20.65 -1.51 11.62
N PHE A 221 19.54 -2.16 11.97
CA PHE A 221 18.22 -1.51 11.97
C PHE A 221 18.08 -0.49 13.13
N PRO A 222 17.28 0.57 12.94
CA PRO A 222 16.99 1.50 14.04
C PRO A 222 16.14 0.80 15.12
N GLY A 223 16.27 1.24 16.37
CA GLY A 223 15.59 0.63 17.52
C GLY A 223 14.05 0.64 17.44
N ASP A 224 13.48 1.51 16.61
CA ASP A 224 12.04 1.67 16.40
C ASP A 224 11.53 1.01 15.10
N VAL A 225 12.31 0.15 14.44
CA VAL A 225 11.88 -0.58 13.23
C VAL A 225 10.60 -1.39 13.47
N PHE A 226 10.47 -2.01 14.64
CA PHE A 226 9.26 -2.74 15.03
C PHE A 226 8.06 -1.81 15.15
N TYR A 227 8.25 -0.64 15.77
CA TYR A 227 7.19 0.36 15.92
C TYR A 227 6.67 0.85 14.57
N SER A 228 7.55 1.04 13.58
CA SER A 228 7.16 1.41 12.21
C SER A 228 6.21 0.39 11.57
N HIS A 229 6.51 -0.91 11.65
CA HIS A 229 5.60 -1.92 11.09
C HIS A 229 4.34 -2.12 11.94
N SER A 230 4.46 -2.10 13.27
CA SER A 230 3.32 -2.26 14.17
C SER A 230 2.29 -1.15 13.99
N ARG A 231 2.71 0.12 13.93
CA ARG A 231 1.79 1.25 13.72
C ARG A 231 1.09 1.22 12.36
N LEU A 232 1.74 0.64 11.35
CA LEU A 232 1.15 0.45 10.02
C LEU A 232 0.11 -0.67 10.05
N SER A 233 0.46 -1.84 10.59
CA SER A 233 -0.41 -3.01 10.62
C SER A 233 -1.59 -2.87 11.58
N GLU A 234 -1.54 -1.98 12.56
CA GLU A 234 -2.67 -1.75 13.48
C GLU A 234 -3.79 -0.88 12.92
N ARG A 235 -3.60 -0.26 11.75
CA ARG A 235 -4.58 0.58 11.07
C ARG A 235 -5.49 -0.22 10.15
#